data_AF-A0A1V5GY35-F1
#
_entry.id   AF-A0A1V5GY35-F1
#
_cell.length_a   1.000
_cell.length_b   1.000
_cell.length_c   1.000
_cell.angle_alpha   90.00
_cell.angle_beta   90.00
_cell.angle_gamma   90.00
#
_symmetry.space_group_name_H-M   'P 1'
#
loop_
_entity.id
_entity.type
_entity.pdbx_description
1 polymer ?
#
loop_
_entity_poly.entity_id
_entity_poly.type
_entity_poly.pdbx_seq_one_letter_code
_entity_poly.pdbx_strand_id
1 'polypeptide(L)'
;MSALESEDTEMIKAYLSGDVYLAFAKKSGMVPETATKESHKFERNLAKSTVLGISYLMTKFGLAIKLSQDTGKTFSEDDAQGLIDAFYETYPVFHSYQTETIPFIYSEAGFIRLNDGWFMFGDNDNFRSVFNVGIQGAGAAIMRKAVDMAVRKGLKVIFTLHDAIYIEYPVGQEHHVQILNDCMSLATADYYKNDSQEIQNYASMIRMDPFAWSDSYKKDSEILLPSGFEIPCSNLYIDERAAKDYESFSKYFEDRAEDSL
;
A
#
# COMPACT_ATOMS: atom_id res chain seq x y z
N MET A 1 -1.83 -3.04 6.35
CA MET A 1 -2.90 -2.72 7.31
C MET A 1 -4.03 -3.73 7.21
N SER A 2 -4.66 -3.96 6.04
CA SER A 2 -5.77 -4.93 5.89
C SER A 2 -5.60 -6.26 6.62
N ALA A 3 -4.43 -6.90 6.48
CA ALA A 3 -4.13 -8.17 7.13
C ALA A 3 -4.03 -8.09 8.67
N LEU A 4 -3.55 -6.97 9.21
CA LEU A 4 -3.45 -6.74 10.65
C LEU A 4 -4.81 -6.39 11.24
N GLU A 5 -5.55 -5.50 10.58
CA GLU A 5 -6.90 -5.07 11.00
C GLU A 5 -7.91 -6.24 10.98
N SER A 6 -7.78 -7.16 10.03
CA SER A 6 -8.62 -8.36 10.00
C SER A 6 -8.06 -9.54 10.78
N GLU A 7 -6.82 -9.44 11.26
CA GLU A 7 -6.05 -10.53 11.87
C GLU A 7 -6.02 -11.83 11.02
N ASP A 8 -6.10 -11.72 9.69
CA ASP A 8 -6.11 -12.89 8.80
C ASP A 8 -4.68 -13.42 8.65
N THR A 9 -4.37 -14.50 9.37
CA THR A 9 -3.02 -15.07 9.41
C THR A 9 -2.51 -15.55 8.05
N GLU A 10 -3.38 -15.97 7.13
CA GLU A 10 -2.97 -16.34 5.78
C GLU A 10 -2.63 -15.10 4.94
N MET A 11 -3.40 -14.02 5.09
CA MET A 11 -3.08 -12.74 4.47
C MET A 11 -1.78 -12.17 5.05
N ILE A 12 -1.57 -12.25 6.36
CA ILE A 12 -0.32 -11.82 7.02
C ILE A 12 0.87 -12.59 6.45
N LYS A 13 0.80 -13.92 6.33
CA LYS A 13 1.85 -14.74 5.70
C LYS A 13 2.10 -14.32 4.25
N ALA A 14 1.05 -14.01 3.49
CA ALA A 14 1.18 -13.54 2.12
C ALA A 14 1.96 -12.22 2.05
N TYR A 15 1.69 -11.26 2.94
CA TYR A 15 2.49 -10.02 3.03
C TYR A 15 3.94 -10.29 3.45
N LEU A 16 4.16 -11.17 4.43
CA LEU A 16 5.50 -11.53 4.91
C LEU A 16 6.34 -12.28 3.86
N SER A 17 5.72 -12.88 2.84
CA SER A 17 6.44 -13.51 1.72
C SER A 17 7.24 -12.51 0.88
N GLY A 18 6.91 -11.21 0.94
CA GLY A 18 7.47 -10.16 0.10
C GLY A 18 6.82 -9.99 -1.27
N ASP A 19 5.94 -10.89 -1.67
CA ASP A 19 5.13 -10.76 -2.87
C ASP A 19 3.71 -11.27 -2.64
N VAL A 20 2.89 -10.43 -2.01
CA VAL A 20 1.50 -10.75 -1.65
C VAL A 20 0.68 -11.25 -2.85
N TYR A 21 0.98 -10.76 -4.05
CA TYR A 21 0.26 -11.13 -5.27
C TYR A 21 0.64 -12.54 -5.74
N LEU A 22 1.93 -12.87 -5.74
CA LEU A 22 2.38 -14.23 -6.08
C LEU A 22 1.97 -15.22 -4.99
N ALA A 23 2.00 -14.82 -3.71
CA ALA A 23 1.53 -15.63 -2.60
C ALA A 23 0.04 -15.95 -2.73
N PHE A 24 -0.80 -14.96 -3.06
CA PHE A 24 -2.20 -15.19 -3.39
C PHE A 24 -2.35 -16.17 -4.55
N ALA A 25 -1.66 -15.92 -5.68
CA ALA A 25 -1.75 -16.77 -6.86
C ALA A 25 -1.40 -18.25 -6.59
N LYS A 26 -0.39 -18.51 -5.75
CA LYS A 26 -0.03 -19.87 -5.33
C LYS A 26 -1.13 -20.48 -4.46
N LYS A 27 -1.55 -19.73 -3.44
CA LYS A 27 -2.51 -20.20 -2.45
C LYS A 27 -3.89 -20.49 -3.03
N SER A 28 -4.32 -19.71 -4.02
CA SER A 28 -5.57 -19.92 -4.76
C SER A 28 -5.47 -20.96 -5.87
N GLY A 29 -4.28 -21.56 -6.07
CA GLY A 29 -4.06 -22.58 -7.11
C GLY A 29 -3.98 -22.01 -8.54
N MET A 30 -3.89 -20.69 -8.72
CA MET A 30 -3.72 -20.07 -10.04
C MET A 30 -2.37 -20.41 -10.67
N VAL A 31 -1.35 -20.67 -9.84
CA VAL A 31 0.00 -21.05 -10.28
C VAL A 31 0.58 -22.14 -9.36
N PRO A 32 1.55 -22.95 -9.82
CA PRO A 32 2.22 -23.92 -8.96
C PRO A 32 3.08 -23.25 -7.89
N GLU A 33 3.38 -23.98 -6.80
CA GLU A 33 4.24 -23.49 -5.70
C GLU A 33 5.65 -23.08 -6.15
N THR A 34 6.15 -23.66 -7.24
CA THR A 34 7.44 -23.33 -7.85
C THR A 34 7.42 -22.05 -8.69
N ALA A 35 6.25 -21.40 -8.84
CA ALA A 35 6.10 -20.19 -9.62
C ALA A 35 6.94 -19.04 -9.05
N THR A 36 7.50 -18.25 -9.96
CA THR A 36 8.28 -17.04 -9.71
C THR A 36 7.68 -15.86 -10.47
N LYS A 37 8.09 -14.64 -10.11
CA LYS A 37 7.66 -13.41 -10.78
C LYS A 37 7.99 -13.41 -12.28
N GLU A 38 9.09 -14.06 -12.66
CA GLU A 38 9.59 -14.17 -14.03
C GLU A 38 8.83 -15.24 -14.82
N SER A 39 8.61 -16.41 -14.21
CA SER A 39 7.97 -17.55 -14.89
C SER A 39 6.47 -17.37 -15.09
N HIS A 40 5.78 -16.68 -14.18
CA HIS A 40 4.32 -16.52 -14.17
C HIS A 40 3.91 -15.05 -14.02
N LYS A 41 4.58 -14.17 -14.79
CA LYS A 41 4.34 -12.71 -14.73
C LYS A 41 2.89 -12.34 -15.04
N PHE A 42 2.24 -13.05 -15.97
CA PHE A 42 0.87 -12.78 -16.38
C PHE A 42 -0.12 -13.09 -15.23
N GLU A 43 -0.04 -14.28 -14.66
CA GLU A 43 -0.89 -14.74 -13.57
C GLU A 43 -0.66 -13.91 -12.31
N ARG A 44 0.60 -13.54 -12.02
CA ARG A 44 0.93 -12.62 -10.94
C ARG A 44 0.29 -11.24 -11.15
N ASN A 45 0.27 -10.72 -12.38
CA ASN A 45 -0.37 -9.44 -12.67
C ASN A 45 -1.91 -9.52 -12.57
N LEU A 46 -2.49 -10.66 -12.94
CA LEU A 46 -3.90 -10.95 -12.70
C LEU A 46 -4.21 -10.93 -11.20
N ALA A 47 -3.45 -11.71 -10.43
CA ALA A 47 -3.52 -11.74 -8.98
C ALA A 47 -3.32 -10.35 -8.35
N LYS A 48 -2.37 -9.55 -8.86
CA LYS A 48 -2.17 -8.16 -8.41
C LYS A 48 -3.42 -7.30 -8.59
N SER A 49 -4.02 -7.37 -9.77
CA SER A 49 -5.21 -6.59 -10.11
C SER A 49 -6.41 -7.01 -9.24
N THR A 50 -6.56 -8.32 -9.02
CA THR A 50 -7.56 -8.92 -8.14
C THR A 50 -7.38 -8.49 -6.69
N VAL A 51 -6.21 -8.72 -6.09
CA VAL A 51 -5.92 -8.38 -4.69
C VAL A 51 -6.13 -6.90 -4.42
N LEU A 52 -5.62 -6.03 -5.30
CA LEU A 52 -5.80 -4.57 -5.16
C LEU A 52 -7.25 -4.15 -5.34
N GLY A 53 -7.98 -4.72 -6.30
CA GLY A 53 -9.39 -4.40 -6.53
C GLY A 53 -10.27 -4.80 -5.34
N ILE A 54 -10.13 -6.04 -4.88
CA ILE A 54 -10.99 -6.60 -3.82
C ILE A 54 -10.68 -5.98 -2.45
N SER A 55 -9.43 -5.58 -2.19
CA SER A 55 -9.07 -4.82 -1.00
C SER A 55 -9.90 -3.52 -0.84
N TYR A 56 -10.50 -3.02 -1.93
CA TYR A 56 -11.40 -1.85 -1.95
C TYR A 56 -12.84 -2.20 -2.35
N LEU A 57 -13.27 -3.46 -2.18
CA LEU A 57 -14.62 -3.95 -2.50
C LEU A 57 -15.03 -3.70 -3.98
N MET A 58 -14.08 -3.84 -4.90
CA MET A 58 -14.37 -3.77 -6.33
C MET A 58 -15.31 -4.91 -6.73
N THR A 59 -16.40 -4.57 -7.41
CA THR A 59 -17.37 -5.57 -7.90
C THR A 59 -16.82 -6.29 -9.13
N LYS A 60 -17.40 -7.45 -9.46
CA LYS A 60 -17.06 -8.20 -10.67
C LYS A 60 -17.07 -7.36 -11.96
N PHE A 61 -17.98 -6.38 -12.07
CA PHE A 61 -18.05 -5.45 -13.19
C PHE A 61 -16.78 -4.59 -13.31
N GLY A 62 -16.39 -3.94 -12.20
CA GLY A 62 -15.20 -3.10 -12.16
C GLY A 62 -13.92 -3.92 -12.34
N LEU A 63 -13.89 -5.11 -11.73
CA LEU A 63 -12.75 -6.00 -11.81
C LEU A 63 -12.57 -6.54 -13.24
N ALA A 64 -13.63 -6.98 -13.92
CA ALA A 64 -13.54 -7.43 -15.32
C ALA A 64 -12.96 -6.35 -16.25
N ILE A 65 -13.41 -5.10 -16.11
CA ILE A 65 -12.87 -3.96 -16.87
C ILE A 65 -11.40 -3.74 -16.53
N LYS A 66 -11.05 -3.71 -15.24
CA LYS A 66 -9.69 -3.49 -14.78
C LYS A 66 -8.73 -4.58 -15.26
N LEU A 67 -9.10 -5.85 -15.12
CA LEU A 67 -8.32 -6.98 -15.61
C LEU A 67 -8.12 -6.87 -17.13
N SER A 68 -9.17 -6.47 -17.86
CA SER A 68 -9.07 -6.31 -19.31
C SER A 68 -8.11 -5.20 -19.72
N GLN A 69 -8.13 -4.08 -19.02
CA GLN A 69 -7.21 -2.95 -19.26
C GLN A 69 -5.77 -3.29 -18.86
N ASP A 70 -5.58 -3.91 -17.69
CA ASP A 70 -4.26 -4.18 -17.13
C ASP A 70 -3.53 -5.32 -17.88
N THR A 71 -4.28 -6.25 -18.50
CA THR A 71 -3.71 -7.43 -19.17
C THR A 71 -3.80 -7.39 -20.70
N GLY A 72 -4.65 -6.54 -21.27
CA GLY A 72 -4.92 -6.50 -22.71
C GLY A 72 -5.76 -7.68 -23.24
N LYS A 73 -6.26 -8.57 -22.37
CA LYS A 73 -7.19 -9.66 -22.74
C LYS A 73 -8.58 -9.36 -22.21
N THR A 74 -9.64 -9.68 -22.95
CA THR A 74 -11.00 -9.51 -22.45
C THR A 74 -11.30 -10.50 -21.32
N PHE A 75 -11.75 -9.99 -20.18
CA PHE A 75 -12.30 -10.77 -19.06
C PHE A 75 -13.80 -10.54 -18.94
N SER A 76 -14.56 -11.61 -18.73
CA SER A 76 -15.98 -11.53 -18.44
C SER A 76 -16.23 -11.21 -16.95
N GLU A 77 -17.47 -10.86 -16.62
CA GLU A 77 -17.89 -10.73 -15.22
C GLU A 77 -17.80 -12.04 -14.46
N ASP A 78 -18.00 -13.18 -15.13
CA ASP A 78 -17.93 -14.51 -14.49
C ASP A 78 -16.47 -14.88 -14.18
N ASP A 79 -15.52 -14.54 -15.08
CA ASP A 79 -14.09 -14.70 -14.79
C ASP A 79 -13.68 -13.85 -13.58
N ALA A 80 -14.17 -12.62 -13.53
CA ALA A 80 -13.92 -11.73 -12.40
C ALA A 80 -14.57 -12.24 -11.10
N GLN A 81 -15.77 -12.80 -11.17
CA GLN A 81 -16.43 -13.41 -10.02
C GLN A 81 -15.64 -14.62 -9.49
N GLY A 82 -15.15 -15.50 -10.37
CA GLY A 82 -14.31 -16.64 -9.95
C GLY A 82 -13.02 -16.20 -9.25
N LEU A 83 -12.42 -15.08 -9.65
CA LEU A 83 -11.26 -14.50 -8.96
C LEU A 83 -11.63 -13.88 -7.61
N ILE A 84 -12.83 -13.31 -7.48
CA ILE A 84 -13.35 -12.81 -6.21
C ILE A 84 -13.59 -13.95 -5.24
N ASP A 85 -14.24 -15.02 -5.70
CA ASP A 85 -14.53 -16.21 -4.90
C ASP A 85 -13.22 -16.84 -4.42
N ALA A 86 -12.25 -17.04 -5.33
CA ALA A 86 -10.93 -17.57 -4.98
C ALA A 86 -10.18 -16.70 -3.95
N PHE A 87 -10.33 -15.37 -4.01
CA PHE A 87 -9.74 -14.46 -3.03
C PHE A 87 -10.36 -14.65 -1.65
N TYR A 88 -11.68 -14.72 -1.55
CA TYR A 88 -12.37 -14.87 -0.27
C TYR A 88 -12.29 -16.30 0.31
N GLU A 89 -12.17 -17.31 -0.54
CA GLU A 89 -11.81 -18.67 -0.12
C GLU A 89 -10.38 -18.73 0.45
N THR A 90 -9.47 -17.92 -0.11
CA THR A 90 -8.08 -17.85 0.35
C THR A 90 -7.95 -17.06 1.66
N TYR A 91 -8.73 -15.99 1.83
CA TYR A 91 -8.70 -15.09 2.98
C TYR A 91 -10.08 -14.96 3.65
N PRO A 92 -10.60 -16.06 4.24
CA PRO A 92 -11.96 -16.08 4.79
C PRO A 92 -12.13 -15.24 6.05
N VAL A 93 -11.07 -15.04 6.84
CA VAL A 93 -11.12 -14.18 8.03
C VAL A 93 -11.19 -12.72 7.60
N PHE A 94 -10.40 -12.34 6.59
CA PHE A 94 -10.56 -11.04 5.95
C PHE A 94 -11.98 -10.85 5.39
N HIS A 95 -12.54 -11.86 4.72
CA HIS A 95 -13.90 -11.78 4.20
C HIS A 95 -14.94 -11.50 5.29
N SER A 96 -14.97 -12.29 6.37
CA SER A 96 -15.87 -12.09 7.51
C SER A 96 -15.62 -10.72 8.17
N TYR A 97 -14.37 -10.28 8.27
CA TYR A 97 -14.07 -8.93 8.75
C TYR A 97 -14.75 -7.84 7.90
N GLN A 98 -14.73 -7.97 6.55
CA GLN A 98 -15.37 -6.99 5.67
C GLN A 98 -16.90 -7.03 5.73
N THR A 99 -17.50 -8.22 5.79
CA THR A 99 -18.94 -8.42 5.59
C THR A 99 -19.74 -8.51 6.88
N GLU A 100 -19.09 -8.80 8.00
CA GLU A 100 -19.73 -9.04 9.29
C GLU A 100 -19.19 -8.08 10.37
N THR A 101 -17.88 -8.11 10.63
CA THR A 101 -17.28 -7.37 11.76
C THR A 101 -17.43 -5.86 11.63
N ILE A 102 -16.97 -5.27 10.53
CA ILE A 102 -17.07 -3.81 10.32
C ILE A 102 -18.54 -3.35 10.30
N PRO A 103 -19.45 -3.99 9.55
CA PRO A 103 -20.85 -3.58 9.52
C PRO A 103 -21.52 -3.68 10.90
N PHE A 104 -21.23 -4.74 11.66
CA PHE A 104 -21.74 -4.91 13.01
C PHE A 104 -21.25 -3.81 13.96
N ILE A 105 -19.95 -3.51 13.96
CA ILE A 105 -19.38 -2.42 14.77
C ILE A 105 -20.05 -1.09 14.41
N TYR A 106 -20.18 -0.80 13.12
CA TYR A 106 -20.77 0.44 12.65
C TYR A 106 -22.26 0.57 13.03
N SER A 107 -23.05 -0.51 12.90
CA SER A 107 -24.47 -0.51 13.22
C SER A 107 -24.75 -0.44 14.73
N GLU A 108 -23.97 -1.18 15.54
CA GLU A 108 -24.18 -1.26 16.99
C GLU A 108 -23.58 -0.08 17.74
N ALA A 109 -22.35 0.32 17.42
CA ALA A 109 -21.68 1.43 18.10
C ALA A 109 -22.12 2.79 17.55
N GLY A 110 -22.65 2.84 16.32
CA GLY A 110 -22.97 4.08 15.63
C GLY A 110 -21.74 4.91 15.24
N PHE A 111 -20.54 4.31 15.25
CA PHE A 111 -19.29 4.91 14.77
C PHE A 111 -18.20 3.85 14.58
N ILE A 112 -17.17 4.19 13.79
CA ILE A 112 -15.86 3.51 13.80
C ILE A 112 -14.84 4.48 14.39
N ARG A 113 -14.08 4.01 15.38
CA ARG A 113 -13.01 4.77 16.04
C ARG A 113 -11.65 4.18 15.69
N LEU A 114 -10.72 5.03 15.28
CA LEU A 114 -9.31 4.68 15.04
C LEU A 114 -8.49 4.80 16.34
N ASN A 115 -7.35 4.11 16.40
CA ASN A 115 -6.52 4.08 17.62
C ASN A 115 -5.91 5.43 17.99
N ASP A 116 -5.81 6.38 17.04
CA ASP A 116 -5.36 7.75 17.31
C ASP A 116 -6.50 8.71 17.74
N GLY A 117 -7.72 8.19 17.90
CA GLY A 117 -8.87 8.93 18.41
C GLY A 117 -9.73 9.60 17.34
N TRP A 118 -9.46 9.39 16.05
CA TRP A 118 -10.37 9.80 14.98
C TRP A 118 -11.64 8.94 14.92
N PHE A 119 -12.75 9.55 14.52
CA PHE A 119 -14.05 8.89 14.39
C PHE A 119 -14.64 9.08 13.00
N MET A 120 -15.25 8.02 12.47
CA MET A 120 -16.30 8.09 11.46
C MET A 120 -17.62 7.81 12.15
N PHE A 121 -18.52 8.79 12.19
CA PHE A 121 -19.83 8.65 12.79
C PHE A 121 -20.78 7.84 11.91
N GLY A 122 -21.86 7.35 12.50
CA GLY A 122 -22.88 6.47 11.92
C GLY A 122 -23.78 7.11 10.85
N ASP A 123 -23.36 8.21 10.26
CA ASP A 123 -24.11 9.03 9.30
C ASP A 123 -23.62 8.89 7.85
N ASN A 124 -22.73 7.93 7.59
CA ASN A 124 -22.23 7.58 6.27
C ASN A 124 -22.93 6.34 5.71
N ASP A 125 -23.83 6.54 4.75
CA ASP A 125 -24.57 5.45 4.08
C ASP A 125 -23.71 4.69 3.04
N ASN A 126 -22.50 5.17 2.73
CA ASN A 126 -21.62 4.51 1.79
C ASN A 126 -20.85 3.38 2.46
N PHE A 127 -21.38 2.16 2.33
CA PHE A 127 -20.77 0.93 2.85
C PHE A 127 -19.29 0.77 2.51
N ARG A 128 -18.86 1.11 1.28
CA ARG A 128 -17.44 1.00 0.89
C ARG A 128 -16.57 1.99 1.65
N SER A 129 -17.09 3.17 1.93
CA SER A 129 -16.39 4.18 2.72
C SER A 129 -16.27 3.75 4.18
N VAL A 130 -17.34 3.19 4.76
CA VAL A 130 -17.35 2.63 6.12
C VAL A 130 -16.33 1.50 6.23
N PHE A 131 -16.31 0.59 5.25
CA PHE A 131 -15.33 -0.49 5.21
C PHE A 131 -13.88 0.02 5.12
N ASN A 132 -13.63 0.98 4.23
CA ASN A 132 -12.27 1.46 3.97
C ASN A 132 -11.70 2.31 5.12
N VAL A 133 -12.54 2.88 6.00
CA VAL A 133 -12.07 3.85 7.00
C VAL A 133 -11.12 3.22 8.01
N GLY A 134 -11.36 1.98 8.45
CA GLY A 134 -10.47 1.30 9.40
C GLY A 134 -9.05 1.16 8.81
N ILE A 135 -8.97 0.67 7.58
CA ILE A 135 -7.71 0.38 6.90
C ILE A 135 -6.96 1.66 6.49
N GLN A 136 -7.63 2.57 5.78
CA GLN A 136 -7.02 3.82 5.31
C GLN A 136 -6.76 4.79 6.47
N GLY A 137 -7.68 4.82 7.43
CA GLY A 137 -7.56 5.60 8.65
C GLY A 137 -6.38 5.16 9.51
N ALA A 138 -6.19 3.83 9.70
CA ALA A 138 -5.03 3.28 10.38
C ALA A 138 -3.72 3.73 9.71
N GLY A 139 -3.65 3.62 8.38
CA GLY A 139 -2.51 4.13 7.60
C GLY A 139 -2.25 5.61 7.84
N ALA A 140 -3.30 6.44 7.78
CA ALA A 140 -3.19 7.87 8.01
C ALA A 140 -2.76 8.23 9.45
N ALA A 141 -3.26 7.49 10.44
CA ALA A 141 -2.89 7.64 11.85
C ALA A 141 -1.40 7.33 12.09
N ILE A 142 -0.92 6.21 11.54
CA ILE A 142 0.49 5.82 11.56
C ILE A 142 1.35 6.91 10.91
N MET A 143 0.96 7.40 9.74
CA MET A 143 1.70 8.44 9.03
C MET A 143 1.79 9.75 9.83
N ARG A 144 0.69 10.20 10.45
CA ARG A 144 0.70 11.37 11.35
C ARG A 144 1.67 11.18 12.50
N LYS A 145 1.67 10.01 13.13
CA LYS A 145 2.56 9.69 14.25
C LYS A 145 4.02 9.64 13.80
N ALA A 146 4.31 9.06 12.64
CA ALA A 146 5.64 9.00 12.05
C ALA A 146 6.19 10.40 11.76
N VAL A 147 5.36 11.31 11.22
CA VAL A 147 5.73 12.72 11.01
C VAL A 147 6.03 13.43 12.33
N ASP A 148 5.18 13.28 13.36
CA ASP A 148 5.44 13.84 14.69
C ASP A 148 6.79 13.35 15.26
N MET A 149 7.06 12.05 15.17
CA MET A 149 8.34 11.48 15.60
C MET A 149 9.53 12.02 14.78
N ALA A 150 9.41 12.08 13.46
CA ALA A 150 10.46 12.57 12.57
C ALA A 150 10.83 14.03 12.86
N VAL A 151 9.82 14.91 12.99
CA VAL A 151 10.02 16.33 13.31
C VAL A 151 10.67 16.49 14.69
N ARG A 152 10.24 15.72 15.70
CA ARG A 152 10.86 15.74 17.04
C ARG A 152 12.31 15.28 17.05
N LYS A 153 12.70 14.40 16.13
CA LYS A 153 14.09 13.98 15.93
C LYS A 153 14.91 14.96 15.07
N GLY A 154 14.33 16.10 14.67
CA GLY A 154 15.03 17.15 13.92
C GLY A 154 15.08 16.91 12.41
N LEU A 155 14.33 15.95 11.88
CA LEU A 155 14.25 15.75 10.43
C LEU A 155 13.45 16.88 9.78
N LYS A 156 13.95 17.40 8.64
CA LYS A 156 13.23 18.36 7.81
C LYS A 156 12.24 17.63 6.92
N VAL A 157 11.05 17.35 7.44
CA VAL A 157 9.93 16.79 6.67
C VAL A 157 9.39 17.85 5.70
N ILE A 158 9.33 17.52 4.41
CA ILE A 158 8.86 18.43 3.36
C ILE A 158 7.37 18.20 3.07
N PHE A 159 6.98 16.95 2.82
CA PHE A 159 5.60 16.57 2.60
C PHE A 159 5.39 15.06 2.80
N THR A 160 4.13 14.66 2.82
CA THR A 160 3.70 13.27 2.72
C THR A 160 2.96 13.05 1.42
N LEU A 161 3.16 11.90 0.78
CA LEU A 161 2.40 11.50 -0.40
C LEU A 161 1.95 10.06 -0.21
N HIS A 162 0.64 9.86 -0.01
CA HIS A 162 0.06 8.56 0.32
C HIS A 162 0.76 7.92 1.55
N ASP A 163 1.50 6.84 1.33
CA ASP A 163 2.25 6.06 2.30
C ASP A 163 3.75 6.42 2.37
N ALA A 164 4.18 7.47 1.66
CA ALA A 164 5.55 7.97 1.65
C ALA A 164 5.71 9.29 2.44
N ILE A 165 6.84 9.42 3.14
CA ILE A 165 7.29 10.64 3.81
C ILE A 165 8.56 11.15 3.14
N TYR A 166 8.55 12.41 2.73
CA TYR A 166 9.67 13.06 2.06
C TYR A 166 10.41 13.96 3.05
N ILE A 167 11.71 13.75 3.19
CA ILE A 167 12.61 14.58 3.99
C ILE A 167 13.69 15.18 3.11
N GLU A 168 14.23 16.32 3.54
CA GLU A 168 15.42 16.92 2.93
C GLU A 168 16.57 16.93 3.95
N TYR A 169 17.79 16.66 3.47
CA TYR A 169 18.99 16.70 4.28
C TYR A 169 20.22 17.01 3.42
N PRO A 170 21.31 17.57 4.00
CA PRO A 170 22.56 17.76 3.27
C PRO A 170 23.23 16.42 2.91
N VAL A 171 23.84 16.35 1.73
CA VAL A 171 24.70 15.22 1.34
C VAL A 171 25.77 14.98 2.42
N GLY A 172 25.99 13.73 2.81
CA GLY A 172 26.80 13.33 3.95
C GLY A 172 26.01 13.11 5.26
N GLN A 173 24.69 13.37 5.26
CA GLN A 173 23.79 13.10 6.39
C GLN A 173 22.76 11.99 6.08
N GLU A 174 23.14 10.98 5.32
CA GLU A 174 22.27 9.90 4.86
C GLU A 174 21.64 9.08 6.02
N HIS A 175 22.25 9.12 7.21
CA HIS A 175 21.66 8.58 8.44
C HIS A 175 20.26 9.13 8.76
N HIS A 176 19.88 10.31 8.24
CA HIS A 176 18.52 10.83 8.34
C HIS A 176 17.46 9.92 7.71
N VAL A 177 17.81 9.18 6.65
CA VAL A 177 16.91 8.18 6.03
C VAL A 177 16.62 7.05 7.01
N GLN A 178 17.64 6.55 7.70
CA GLN A 178 17.47 5.53 8.73
C GLN A 178 16.63 6.04 9.91
N ILE A 179 16.85 7.29 10.34
CA ILE A 179 16.04 7.89 11.40
C ILE A 179 14.56 7.93 11.00
N LEU A 180 14.25 8.30 9.76
CA LEU A 180 12.88 8.31 9.25
C LEU A 180 12.28 6.90 9.20
N ASN A 181 13.04 5.94 8.66
CA ASN A 181 12.67 4.53 8.64
C ASN A 181 12.27 4.04 10.04
N ASP A 182 13.09 4.33 11.04
CA ASP A 182 12.82 3.96 12.43
C ASP A 182 11.57 4.66 12.98
N CYS A 183 11.32 5.92 12.61
CA CYS A 183 10.10 6.63 13.01
C CYS A 183 8.84 5.98 12.43
N MET A 184 8.87 5.58 11.17
CA MET A 184 7.74 4.91 10.52
C MET A 184 7.46 3.54 11.13
N SER A 185 8.51 2.76 11.41
CA SER A 185 8.39 1.46 12.08
C SER A 185 7.87 1.59 13.51
N LEU A 186 8.40 2.53 14.29
CA LEU A 186 7.95 2.79 15.66
C LEU A 186 6.50 3.33 15.71
N ALA A 187 6.12 4.18 14.76
CA ALA A 187 4.74 4.66 14.65
C ALA A 187 3.75 3.53 14.35
N THR A 188 4.16 2.59 13.51
CA THR A 188 3.35 1.38 13.25
C THR A 188 3.20 0.56 14.53
N ALA A 189 4.29 0.28 15.24
CA ALA A 189 4.23 -0.45 16.52
C ALA A 189 3.38 0.28 17.58
N ASP A 190 3.47 1.61 17.68
CA ASP A 190 2.67 2.41 18.62
C ASP A 190 1.17 2.33 18.33
N TYR A 191 0.78 2.25 17.04
CA TYR A 191 -0.63 2.11 16.66
C TYR A 191 -1.24 0.81 17.15
N TYR A 192 -0.47 -0.28 17.17
CA TYR A 192 -0.92 -1.63 17.58
C TYR A 192 -0.51 -2.04 19.01
N LYS A 193 -0.03 -1.11 19.84
CA LYS A 193 0.55 -1.44 21.16
C LYS A 193 -0.41 -2.05 22.17
N ASN A 194 -1.72 -1.90 21.94
CA ASN A 194 -2.76 -2.42 22.82
C ASN A 194 -3.39 -3.71 22.28
N ASP A 195 -2.98 -4.15 21.09
CA ASP A 195 -3.44 -5.37 20.44
C ASP A 195 -2.71 -6.60 21.00
N SER A 196 -3.04 -7.79 20.51
CA SER A 196 -2.40 -9.02 20.94
C SER A 196 -0.88 -8.99 20.69
N GLN A 197 -0.11 -9.76 21.48
CA GLN A 197 1.34 -9.86 21.30
C GLN A 197 1.72 -10.34 19.88
N GLU A 198 0.87 -11.15 19.26
CA GLU A 198 1.03 -11.63 17.89
C GLU A 198 0.91 -10.49 16.88
N ILE A 199 -0.12 -9.65 17.00
CA ILE A 199 -0.29 -8.47 16.13
C ILE A 199 0.84 -7.46 16.34
N GLN A 200 1.26 -7.23 17.58
CA GLN A 200 2.42 -6.39 17.87
C GLN A 200 3.70 -6.91 17.18
N ASN A 201 3.92 -8.22 17.21
CA ASN A 201 5.07 -8.83 16.54
C ASN A 201 4.98 -8.62 15.02
N TYR A 202 3.81 -8.83 14.41
CA TYR A 202 3.63 -8.62 12.97
C TYR A 202 3.75 -7.14 12.55
N ALA A 203 3.22 -6.22 13.35
CA ALA A 203 3.35 -4.78 13.13
C ALA A 203 4.82 -4.34 13.13
N SER A 204 5.66 -4.97 13.95
CA SER A 204 7.11 -4.70 13.99
C SER A 204 7.87 -5.17 12.73
N MET A 205 7.27 -6.06 11.93
CA MET A 205 7.84 -6.58 10.68
C MET A 205 7.47 -5.75 9.44
N ILE A 206 6.90 -4.56 9.63
CA ILE A 206 6.57 -3.67 8.52
C ILE A 206 7.83 -3.38 7.68
N ARG A 207 7.66 -3.47 6.36
CA ARG A 207 8.74 -3.20 5.40
C ARG A 207 8.66 -1.75 4.94
N MET A 208 9.80 -1.11 4.87
CA MET A 208 9.97 0.21 4.30
C MET A 208 10.78 0.09 3.01
N ASP A 209 10.60 1.04 2.10
CA ASP A 209 11.32 1.10 0.84
C ASP A 209 12.10 2.43 0.79
N PRO A 210 13.24 2.52 1.49
CA PRO A 210 14.01 3.75 1.55
C PRO A 210 14.61 4.05 0.18
N PHE A 211 14.58 5.32 -0.22
CA PHE A 211 15.22 5.77 -1.44
C PHE A 211 15.70 7.21 -1.28
N ALA A 212 16.87 7.53 -1.81
CA ALA A 212 17.43 8.87 -1.80
C ALA A 212 17.90 9.31 -3.19
N TRP A 213 17.85 10.62 -3.46
CA TRP A 213 18.37 11.17 -4.71
C TRP A 213 19.02 12.53 -4.49
N SER A 214 20.07 12.79 -5.26
CA SER A 214 20.80 14.06 -5.28
C SER A 214 21.68 14.09 -6.52
N ASP A 215 21.90 15.26 -7.13
CA ASP A 215 22.83 15.42 -8.25
C ASP A 215 24.25 14.92 -7.96
N SER A 216 24.60 14.87 -6.68
CA SER A 216 25.89 14.46 -6.13
C SER A 216 26.01 12.95 -5.94
N TYR A 217 24.90 12.20 -6.02
CA TYR A 217 24.93 10.74 -5.94
C TYR A 217 25.23 10.12 -7.29
N LYS A 218 25.71 8.87 -7.28
CA LYS A 218 25.87 8.09 -8.51
C LYS A 218 24.53 7.46 -8.88
N LYS A 219 24.23 7.40 -10.18
CA LYS A 219 23.05 6.68 -10.69
C LYS A 219 23.09 5.21 -10.28
N ASP A 220 21.94 4.67 -9.89
CA ASP A 220 21.73 3.25 -9.54
C ASP A 220 22.80 2.75 -8.53
N SER A 221 23.06 3.54 -7.50
CA SER A 221 24.05 3.25 -6.46
C SER A 221 23.40 2.95 -5.12
N GLU A 222 24.21 2.56 -4.16
CA GLU A 222 23.76 2.26 -2.81
C GLU A 222 24.73 2.86 -1.80
N ILE A 223 24.18 3.44 -0.75
CA ILE A 223 24.95 3.96 0.38
C ILE A 223 24.72 3.01 1.56
N LEU A 224 25.81 2.38 2.01
CA LEU A 224 25.82 1.54 3.20
C LEU A 224 26.18 2.39 4.42
N LEU A 225 25.24 2.56 5.34
CA LEU A 225 25.48 3.23 6.61
C LEU A 225 26.33 2.35 7.54
N PRO A 226 27.06 2.93 8.53
CA PRO A 226 27.79 2.17 9.53
C PRO A 226 26.95 1.16 10.33
N SER A 227 25.63 1.38 10.39
CA SER A 227 24.65 0.49 11.02
C SER A 227 24.36 -0.78 10.20
N GLY A 228 24.83 -0.86 8.95
CA GLY A 228 24.45 -1.89 7.99
C GLY A 228 23.16 -1.57 7.22
N PHE A 229 22.57 -0.39 7.41
CA PHE A 229 21.38 0.04 6.68
C PHE A 229 21.76 0.48 5.27
N GLU A 230 21.19 -0.18 4.27
CA GLU A 230 21.40 0.07 2.85
C GLU A 230 20.37 1.08 2.34
N ILE A 231 20.86 2.09 1.62
CA ILE A 231 20.04 3.15 1.03
C ILE A 231 20.25 3.14 -0.49
N PRO A 232 19.30 2.61 -1.27
CA PRO A 232 19.26 2.80 -2.70
C PRO A 232 19.24 4.28 -3.06
N CYS A 233 20.14 4.68 -3.96
CA CYS A 233 20.37 6.07 -4.34
C CYS A 233 20.43 6.24 -5.86
N SER A 234 19.99 7.41 -6.33
CA SER A 234 20.19 7.82 -7.73
C SER A 234 20.64 9.28 -7.83
N ASN A 235 21.29 9.61 -8.94
CA ASN A 235 21.66 11.00 -9.24
C ASN A 235 20.44 11.88 -9.60
N LEU A 236 19.33 11.24 -9.93
CA LEU A 236 18.06 11.87 -10.28
C LEU A 236 16.93 10.88 -10.01
N TYR A 237 15.80 11.39 -9.49
CA TYR A 237 14.55 10.64 -9.43
C TYR A 237 13.63 11.10 -10.56
N ILE A 238 13.38 10.22 -11.53
CA ILE A 238 12.32 10.37 -12.54
C ILE A 238 11.35 9.22 -12.31
N ASP A 239 10.11 9.52 -11.93
CA ASP A 239 9.06 8.50 -11.87
C ASP A 239 8.80 7.98 -13.29
N GLU A 240 8.90 6.66 -13.51
CA GLU A 240 8.65 6.05 -14.82
C GLU A 240 7.25 6.35 -15.35
N ARG A 241 6.27 6.54 -14.46
CA ARG A 241 4.89 6.94 -14.81
C ARG A 241 4.86 8.38 -15.32
N ALA A 242 5.70 9.25 -14.77
CA ALA A 242 5.78 10.64 -15.20
C ALA A 242 6.29 10.77 -16.63
N ALA A 243 7.14 9.85 -17.12
CA ALA A 243 7.54 9.82 -18.53
C ALA A 243 6.34 9.50 -19.43
N LYS A 244 5.53 8.50 -19.08
CA LYS A 244 4.31 8.15 -19.83
C LYS A 244 3.27 9.27 -19.78
N ASP A 245 3.09 9.91 -18.63
CA ASP A 245 2.19 11.05 -18.49
C ASP A 245 2.70 12.24 -19.30
N TYR A 246 3.99 12.55 -19.23
CA TYR A 246 4.62 13.58 -20.07
C TYR A 246 4.40 13.28 -21.55
N GLU A 247 4.65 12.07 -22.03
CA GLU A 247 4.37 11.70 -23.42
C GLU A 247 2.88 11.84 -23.78
N SER A 248 1.98 11.46 -22.87
CA SER A 248 0.53 11.55 -23.07
C SER A 248 0.02 12.99 -23.11
N PHE A 249 0.62 13.89 -22.31
CA PHE A 249 0.14 15.25 -22.12
C PHE A 249 0.99 16.33 -22.81
N SER A 250 2.22 16.04 -23.21
CA SER A 250 3.15 17.00 -23.85
C SER A 250 2.59 17.62 -25.12
N LYS A 251 1.78 16.87 -25.87
CA LYS A 251 1.04 17.37 -27.03
C LYS A 251 0.04 18.50 -26.72
N TYR A 252 -0.23 18.78 -25.44
CA TYR A 252 -1.09 19.85 -24.97
C TYR A 252 -0.31 20.99 -24.28
N PHE A 253 1.03 20.94 -24.26
CA PHE A 253 1.87 21.94 -23.59
C PHE A 253 2.23 23.14 -24.47
N GLU A 254 2.06 23.02 -25.78
CA GLU A 254 2.15 24.15 -26.69
C GLU A 254 0.83 24.94 -26.67
N ASP A 255 0.91 26.28 -26.71
CA ASP A 255 -0.26 27.14 -26.80
C ASP A 255 -1.11 26.72 -28.02
N ARG A 256 -2.42 26.58 -27.83
CA ARG A 256 -3.29 26.36 -28.98
C ARG A 256 -3.28 27.63 -29.82
N ALA A 257 -3.44 27.51 -31.14
CA ALA A 257 -3.60 28.67 -32.01
C ALA A 257 -4.74 29.61 -31.56
N GLU A 258 -5.69 29.09 -30.77
CA GLU A 258 -6.81 29.80 -30.16
C GLU A 258 -6.46 30.60 -28.89
N ASP A 259 -5.35 30.30 -28.21
CA ASP A 259 -4.91 31.01 -26.99
C ASP A 259 -4.19 32.33 -27.33
N SER A 260 -3.93 32.58 -28.62
CA SER A 260 -3.24 33.78 -29.15
C SER A 260 -4.19 34.89 -29.65
N LEU A 261 -5.50 34.80 -29.38
CA LEU A 261 -6.53 35.75 -29.87
C LEU A 261 -6.99 36.75 -28.81
#